data_AF-A0A8J5NX43-F1
#
_entry.id   AF-A0A8J5NX43-F1
#
_cell.length_a   1.000
_cell.length_b   1.000
_cell.length_c   1.000
_cell.angle_alpha   90.00
_cell.angle_beta   90.00
_cell.angle_gamma   90.00
#
_symmetry.space_group_name_H-M   'P 1'
#
loop_
_entity.id
_entity.type
_entity.pdbx_description
1 polymer ?
#
loop_
_entity_poly.entity_id
_entity_poly.type
_entity_poly.pdbx_seq_one_letter_code
_entity_poly.pdbx_strand_id
1 'polypeptide(L)'
;MEIHGRNVAQKAGRIAANHIVNPGGKTEHFIPIFWSASRAQLRYCGNTMASVLDHLVLEGNLADNKLVAYYCKDETVVAMANMGRDVAMSQSAGLMRVNKMPTKTELQKGISVV
;
A
#
# COMPACT_ATOMS: atom_id res chain seq x y z
N MET A 1 12.78 -1.09 1.38
CA MET A 1 12.59 0.18 0.63
C MET A 1 12.35 1.28 1.65
N GLU A 2 13.30 2.20 1.81
CA GLU A 2 13.12 3.36 2.70
C GLU A 2 12.15 4.36 2.07
N ILE A 3 11.20 4.86 2.84
CA ILE A 3 10.03 5.59 2.32
C ILE A 3 10.33 7.09 2.21
N HIS A 4 11.13 7.49 1.22
CA HIS A 4 11.41 8.91 0.92
C HIS A 4 10.44 9.44 -0.15
N GLY A 5 9.21 9.77 0.24
CA GLY A 5 8.15 10.18 -0.69
C GLY A 5 7.49 11.53 -0.32
N ARG A 6 7.10 12.31 -1.34
CA ARG A 6 6.34 13.57 -1.17
C ARG A 6 5.05 13.38 -0.34
N ASN A 7 4.41 12.22 -0.46
CA ASN A 7 3.21 11.87 0.32
C ASN A 7 3.49 11.80 1.82
N VAL A 8 4.59 11.13 2.20
CA VAL A 8 5.03 11.00 3.61
C VAL A 8 5.33 12.36 4.20
N ALA A 9 6.10 13.20 3.49
CA ALA A 9 6.44 14.55 3.96
C ALA A 9 5.19 15.43 4.18
N GLN A 10 4.24 15.43 3.25
CA GLN A 10 2.99 16.19 3.39
C GLN A 10 2.12 15.67 4.53
N LYS A 11 2.07 14.35 4.75
CA LYS A 11 1.30 13.77 5.86
C LYS A 11 1.96 14.09 7.20
N ALA A 12 3.29 14.02 7.29
CA ALA A 12 4.04 14.39 8.48
C ALA A 12 3.78 15.87 8.88
N GLY A 13 3.77 16.79 7.92
CA GLY A 13 3.42 18.20 8.18
C GLY A 13 2.01 18.38 8.75
N ARG A 14 1.02 17.63 8.24
CA ARG A 14 -0.35 17.64 8.78
C ARG A 14 -0.42 17.07 10.20
N ILE A 15 0.32 15.99 10.48
CA ILE A 15 0.37 15.38 11.81
C ILE A 15 1.00 16.36 12.82
N ALA A 16 2.09 17.04 12.45
CA ALA A 16 2.73 18.05 13.29
C ALA A 16 1.78 19.20 13.61
N ALA A 17 1.09 19.76 12.61
CA ALA A 17 0.10 20.81 12.82
C ALA A 17 -1.05 20.37 13.75
N ASN A 18 -1.55 19.14 13.59
CA ASN A 18 -2.59 18.58 14.46
C ASN A 18 -2.14 18.46 15.92
N HIS A 19 -0.89 18.04 16.18
CA HIS A 19 -0.38 18.00 17.55
C HIS A 19 -0.16 19.39 18.16
N ILE A 20 0.15 20.41 17.35
CA ILE A 20 0.28 21.79 17.83
C ILE A 20 -1.09 22.34 18.29
N VAL A 21 -2.15 22.11 17.50
CA VAL A 21 -3.49 22.63 17.83
C VAL A 21 -4.28 21.74 18.79
N ASN A 22 -3.93 20.45 18.88
CA ASN A 22 -4.56 19.47 19.75
C ASN A 22 -3.51 18.51 20.36
N PRO A 23 -2.79 18.93 21.41
CA PRO A 23 -1.70 18.15 22.01
C PRO A 23 -2.11 16.78 22.60
N GLY A 24 -3.41 16.59 22.88
CA GLY A 24 -3.97 15.31 23.35
C GLY A 24 -4.62 14.47 22.25
N GLY A 25 -4.52 14.87 20.98
CA GLY A 25 -5.11 14.18 19.84
C GLY A 25 -4.49 12.81 19.60
N LYS A 26 -5.30 11.84 19.14
CA LYS A 26 -4.78 10.54 18.71
C LYS A 26 -3.89 10.70 17.49
N THR A 27 -2.73 10.04 17.52
CA THR A 27 -1.83 9.99 16.35
C THR A 27 -2.53 9.27 15.20
N GLU A 28 -2.63 9.93 14.04
CA GLU A 28 -3.18 9.29 12.84
C GLU A 28 -2.16 8.33 12.23
N HIS A 29 -2.49 7.04 12.21
CA HIS A 29 -1.82 6.08 11.35
C HIS A 29 -2.13 6.39 9.88
N PHE A 30 -1.13 6.27 9.01
CA PHE A 30 -1.31 6.47 7.58
C PHE A 30 -0.63 5.35 6.79
N ILE A 31 -1.22 5.03 5.64
CA ILE A 31 -0.66 4.09 4.69
C ILE A 31 0.28 4.88 3.77
N PRO A 32 1.59 4.61 3.78
CA PRO A 32 2.52 5.32 2.91
C PRO A 32 2.25 4.96 1.45
N ILE A 33 2.31 5.97 0.58
CA ILE A 33 2.11 5.82 -0.86
C ILE A 33 3.37 6.29 -1.60
N PHE A 34 3.78 5.50 -2.58
CA PHE A 34 4.92 5.77 -3.44
C PHE A 34 4.56 5.53 -4.92
N TRP A 35 5.20 6.28 -5.82
CA TRP A 35 5.10 6.05 -7.26
C TRP A 35 6.44 6.31 -7.93
N SER A 36 6.69 5.61 -9.05
CA SER A 36 7.85 5.83 -9.91
C SER A 36 7.45 5.66 -11.37
N ALA A 37 8.14 6.38 -12.27
CA ALA A 37 7.89 6.38 -13.71
C ALA A 37 9.12 5.96 -14.54
N SER A 38 10.19 5.47 -13.90
CA SER A 38 11.50 5.28 -14.57
C SER A 38 11.56 4.11 -15.57
N ARG A 39 10.60 3.17 -15.54
CA ARG A 39 10.53 2.03 -16.47
C ARG A 39 9.08 1.64 -16.79
N ALA A 40 8.24 1.65 -15.78
CA ALA A 40 6.79 1.57 -15.89
C ALA A 40 6.18 2.45 -14.80
N GLN A 41 4.90 2.83 -14.95
CA GLN A 41 4.16 3.56 -13.92
C GLN A 41 3.87 2.66 -12.72
N LEU A 42 4.88 2.45 -11.87
CA LEU A 42 4.77 1.66 -10.65
C LEU A 42 4.10 2.51 -9.57
N ARG A 43 3.05 1.96 -8.95
CA ARG A 43 2.37 2.55 -7.79
C ARG A 43 2.45 1.56 -6.63
N TYR A 44 2.72 2.06 -5.44
CA TYR A 44 2.93 1.24 -4.25
C TYR A 44 2.23 1.86 -3.03
N CYS A 45 1.62 1.03 -2.18
CA CYS A 45 1.07 1.44 -0.90
C CYS A 45 1.36 0.41 0.21
N GLY A 46 1.50 0.88 1.44
CA GLY A 46 1.76 0.03 2.61
C GLY A 46 3.23 -0.04 3.01
N ASN A 47 3.53 -0.78 4.07
CA ASN A 47 4.86 -0.79 4.66
C ASN A 47 5.36 -2.23 4.86
N THR A 48 6.44 -2.58 4.15
CA THR A 48 7.12 -3.87 4.31
C THR A 48 8.31 -3.82 5.27
N MET A 49 8.48 -2.74 6.05
CA MET A 49 9.58 -2.62 7.02
C MET A 49 9.50 -3.63 8.18
N ALA A 50 8.42 -4.39 8.30
CA ALA A 50 8.45 -5.66 9.00
C ALA A 50 9.18 -6.67 8.10
N SER A 51 10.48 -6.88 8.34
CA SER A 51 11.49 -7.61 7.57
C SER A 51 11.19 -9.08 7.23
N VAL A 52 9.95 -9.53 7.39
CA VAL A 52 9.51 -10.90 7.16
C VAL A 52 8.32 -10.83 6.21
N LEU A 53 8.63 -10.88 4.91
CA LEU A 53 7.66 -11.13 3.86
C LEU A 53 7.65 -12.63 3.62
N ASP A 54 6.57 -13.30 4.01
CA ASP A 54 6.45 -14.74 3.83
C ASP A 54 5.97 -15.09 2.43
N HIS A 55 5.09 -14.24 1.87
CA HIS A 55 4.34 -14.57 0.67
C HIS A 55 4.10 -13.37 -0.25
N LEU A 56 4.18 -13.65 -1.55
CA LEU A 56 3.84 -12.72 -2.64
C LEU A 56 2.69 -13.33 -3.44
N VAL A 57 1.59 -12.59 -3.60
CA VAL A 57 0.49 -12.96 -4.50
C VAL A 57 0.52 -12.03 -5.70
N LEU A 58 0.66 -12.61 -6.90
CA LEU A 58 0.67 -11.87 -8.17
C LEU A 58 -0.65 -12.08 -8.91
N GLU A 59 -1.28 -10.98 -9.29
CA GLU A 59 -2.45 -10.96 -10.15
C GLU A 59 -2.11 -10.25 -11.47
N GLY A 60 -2.43 -10.88 -12.60
CA GLY A 60 -2.25 -10.30 -13.94
C GLY A 60 -1.05 -10.88 -14.70
N ASN A 61 -0.60 -10.14 -15.72
CA ASN A 61 0.43 -10.59 -16.65
C ASN A 61 1.62 -9.62 -16.66
N LEU A 62 2.82 -10.17 -16.42
CA LEU A 62 4.08 -9.44 -16.50
C LEU A 62 4.37 -8.92 -17.91
N ALA A 63 3.98 -9.66 -18.95
CA ALA A 63 4.23 -9.28 -20.35
C ALA A 63 3.47 -8.02 -20.75
N ASP A 64 2.28 -7.81 -20.19
CA ASP A 64 1.40 -6.68 -20.53
C ASP A 64 1.59 -5.46 -19.61
N ASN A 65 2.53 -5.52 -18.65
CA ASN A 65 2.69 -4.52 -17.59
C ASN A 65 1.41 -4.18 -16.82
N LYS A 66 0.43 -5.10 -16.80
CA LYS A 66 -0.85 -5.00 -16.09
C LYS A 66 -0.86 -6.00 -14.97
N LEU A 67 -0.29 -5.61 -13.83
CA LEU A 67 -0.10 -6.49 -12.70
C LEU A 67 -0.41 -5.80 -11.38
N VAL A 68 -0.79 -6.62 -10.40
CA VAL A 68 -0.87 -6.25 -9.00
C VAL A 68 -0.10 -7.30 -8.20
N ALA A 69 0.73 -6.84 -7.29
CA ALA A 69 1.57 -7.64 -6.41
C ALA A 69 1.20 -7.33 -4.97
N TYR A 70 0.63 -8.29 -4.27
CA TYR A 70 0.26 -8.19 -2.86
C TYR A 70 1.33 -8.84 -2.00
N TYR A 71 1.90 -8.04 -1.10
CA TYR A 71 2.87 -8.46 -0.12
C TYR A 71 2.14 -8.87 1.16
N CYS A 72 2.26 -10.13 1.53
CA CYS A 72 1.55 -10.71 2.66
C CYS A 72 2.50 -11.17 3.75
N LYS A 73 2.09 -10.97 4.99
CA LYS A 73 2.64 -11.62 6.18
C LYS A 73 1.56 -12.53 6.73
N ASP A 74 1.83 -13.83 6.81
CA ASP A 74 0.81 -14.86 7.10
C ASP A 74 -0.43 -14.74 6.17
N GLU A 75 -1.60 -14.38 6.72
CA GLU A 75 -2.84 -14.13 5.98
C GLU A 75 -3.12 -12.63 5.74
N THR A 76 -2.28 -11.73 6.24
CA THR A 76 -2.53 -10.28 6.20
C THR A 76 -1.73 -9.60 5.09
N VAL A 77 -2.41 -8.79 4.26
CA VAL A 77 -1.75 -7.95 3.26
C VAL A 77 -1.15 -6.71 3.91
N VAL A 78 0.17 -6.58 3.87
CA VAL A 78 0.92 -5.48 4.50
C VAL A 78 1.32 -4.38 3.51
N ALA A 79 1.42 -4.73 2.23
CA ALA A 79 1.69 -3.78 1.16
C ALA A 79 1.18 -4.30 -0.19
N MET A 80 1.08 -3.39 -1.16
CA MET A 80 0.73 -3.71 -2.54
C MET A 80 1.52 -2.84 -3.51
N ALA A 81 1.96 -3.42 -4.63
CA ALA A 81 2.49 -2.72 -5.79
C ALA A 81 1.64 -3.04 -7.04
N ASN A 82 1.42 -2.08 -7.92
CA ASN A 82 0.80 -2.34 -9.22
C ASN A 82 1.49 -1.58 -10.35
N MET A 83 1.27 -2.09 -11.56
CA MET A 83 1.60 -1.44 -12.82
C MET A 83 0.37 -1.55 -13.73
N GLY A 84 0.02 -0.47 -14.43
CA GLY A 84 -1.05 -0.48 -15.43
C GLY A 84 -2.47 -0.71 -14.88
N ARG A 85 -2.68 -0.61 -13.55
CA ARG A 85 -3.99 -0.74 -12.88
C ARG A 85 -4.28 0.48 -11.99
N ASP A 86 -4.70 1.57 -12.62
CA ASP A 86 -4.73 2.92 -12.02
C ASP A 86 -5.50 3.03 -10.70
N VAL A 87 -6.61 2.30 -10.53
CA VAL A 87 -7.48 2.39 -9.34
C VAL A 87 -7.05 1.48 -8.19
N ALA A 88 -6.24 0.45 -8.47
CA ALA A 88 -5.88 -0.59 -7.51
C ALA A 88 -5.17 -0.02 -6.27
N MET A 89 -4.28 0.97 -6.47
CA MET A 89 -3.54 1.60 -5.38
C MET A 89 -4.47 2.36 -4.43
N SER A 90 -5.39 3.17 -4.98
CA SER A 90 -6.30 3.99 -4.19
C SER A 90 -7.29 3.13 -3.41
N GLN A 91 -7.84 2.08 -4.02
CA GLN A 91 -8.73 1.13 -3.36
C GLN A 91 -7.99 0.37 -2.24
N SER A 92 -6.80 -0.18 -2.55
CA SER A 92 -6.02 -0.92 -1.55
C SER A 92 -5.59 -0.04 -0.39
N ALA A 93 -5.16 1.21 -0.64
CA ALA A 93 -4.81 2.15 0.42
C ALA A 93 -6.02 2.47 1.33
N GLY A 94 -7.22 2.58 0.75
CA GLY A 94 -8.46 2.75 1.50
C GLY A 94 -8.79 1.54 2.38
N LEU A 95 -8.76 0.34 1.80
CA LEU A 95 -9.02 -0.92 2.51
C LEU A 95 -7.99 -1.19 3.61
N MET A 96 -6.71 -0.91 3.36
CA MET A 96 -5.65 -0.99 4.37
C MET A 96 -5.90 -0.01 5.52
N ARG A 97 -6.39 1.20 5.25
CA ARG A 97 -6.71 2.18 6.31
C ARG A 97 -7.82 1.70 7.24
N VAL A 98 -8.77 0.92 6.74
CA VAL A 98 -9.90 0.39 7.52
C VAL A 98 -9.71 -1.07 7.94
N ASN A 99 -8.54 -1.66 7.71
CA ASN A 99 -8.24 -3.08 7.97
C ASN A 99 -9.24 -4.05 7.32
N LYS A 100 -9.70 -3.75 6.09
CA LYS A 100 -10.63 -4.60 5.30
C LYS A 100 -9.99 -5.13 4.01
N MET A 101 -8.66 -5.25 3.97
CA MET A 101 -8.01 -5.94 2.86
C MET A 101 -8.42 -7.41 2.87
N PRO A 102 -8.66 -8.02 1.68
CA PRO A 102 -8.82 -9.46 1.58
C PRO A 102 -7.60 -10.19 2.13
N THR A 103 -7.84 -11.37 2.69
CA THR A 103 -6.78 -12.27 3.16
C THR A 103 -6.00 -12.87 2.00
N LYS A 104 -4.79 -13.36 2.28
CA LYS A 104 -3.96 -14.06 1.28
C LYS A 104 -4.75 -15.20 0.60
N THR A 105 -5.46 -16.02 1.38
CA THR A 105 -6.26 -17.13 0.85
C THR A 105 -7.38 -16.66 -0.08
N GLU A 106 -8.02 -15.53 0.21
CA GLU A 106 -9.05 -14.94 -0.65
C GLU A 106 -8.48 -14.42 -1.96
N LEU A 107 -7.32 -13.74 -1.91
CA LEU A 107 -6.61 -13.28 -3.10
C LEU A 107 -6.20 -14.47 -3.99
N GLN A 108 -5.73 -15.56 -3.40
CA GLN A 108 -5.36 -16.78 -4.13
C GLN A 108 -6.56 -17.48 -4.79
N LYS A 109 -7.77 -17.32 -4.22
CA LYS A 109 -9.03 -17.80 -4.82
C LYS A 109 -9.54 -16.91 -5.95
N GLY A 110 -8.82 -15.84 -6.31
CA GLY A 110 -9.16 -14.94 -7.40
C GLY A 110 -10.07 -13.77 -6.99
N ILE A 111 -10.23 -13.50 -5.70
CA ILE A 111 -10.87 -12.25 -5.25
C ILE A 111 -9.90 -11.11 -5.57
N SER A 112 -10.28 -10.24 -6.49
CA SER A 112 -9.50 -9.04 -6.80
C SER A 112 -9.99 -7.85 -5.99
N VAL A 113 -9.07 -6.97 -5.65
CA VAL A 113 -9.36 -5.65 -5.05
C VAL A 113 -9.75 -4.63 -6.14
N VAL A 114 -9.57 -4.98 -7.41
CA VAL A 114 -9.71 -4.11 -8.60
C VAL A 114 -10.92 -4.48 -9.43
#